data_AF-A0A2P8H9Q0-F1
#
_entry.id   AF-A0A2P8H9Q0-F1
#
_cell.length_a   1.000
_cell.length_b   1.000
_cell.length_c   1.000
_cell.angle_alpha   90.00
_cell.angle_beta   90.00
_cell.angle_gamma   90.00
#
_symmetry.space_group_name_H-M   'P 1'
#
loop_
_entity.id
_entity.type
_entity.pdbx_description
1 polymer ?
#
loop_
_entity_poly.entity_id
_entity_poly.type
_entity_poly.pdbx_seq_one_letter_code
_entity_poly.pdbx_strand_id
1 'polypeptide(L)' 'MTVEQIAKDFGVHPMTLFKWLRQAEIDEGAKPGASRAESAELREARTARAG' A
#
# COMPACT_ATOMS: atom_id res chain seq x y z
N MET A 1 -16.66 16.54 -0.27
CA MET A 1 -15.59 15.97 0.56
C MET A 1 -14.34 15.92 -0.30
N THR A 2 -13.25 16.58 0.11
CA THR A 2 -11.98 16.58 -0.65
C THR A 2 -10.92 15.72 0.03
N VAL A 3 -9.91 15.29 -0.72
CA VAL A 3 -8.78 14.51 -0.18
C VAL A 3 -8.04 15.30 0.90
N GLU A 4 -7.97 16.63 0.77
CA GLU A 4 -7.33 17.53 1.73
C GLU A 4 -8.09 17.59 3.06
N GLN A 5 -9.42 17.59 3.02
CA GLN A 5 -10.25 17.53 4.23
C GLN A 5 -10.06 16.20 4.96
N ILE A 6 -10.14 15.09 4.23
CA ILE A 6 -9.90 13.75 4.76
C ILE A 6 -8.49 13.67 5.36
N ALA A 7 -7.48 14.15 4.64
CA ALA A 7 -6.09 14.16 5.10
C ALA A 7 -5.94 14.91 6.43
N LYS A 8 -6.58 16.07 6.55
CA LYS A 8 -6.62 16.86 7.78
C LYS A 8 -7.28 16.10 8.93
N ASP A 9 -8.42 15.47 8.68
CA ASP A 9 -9.15 14.71 9.71
C ASP A 9 -8.35 13.51 10.23
N PHE A 10 -7.57 12.87 9.36
CA PHE A 10 -6.64 11.80 9.72
C PHE A 10 -5.27 12.29 10.24
N GLY A 11 -5.01 13.60 10.23
CA GLY A 11 -3.72 14.17 10.64
C GLY A 11 -2.54 13.78 9.74
N VAL A 12 -2.80 13.47 8.47
CA VAL A 12 -1.77 13.07 7.49
C VAL A 12 -1.64 14.10 6.37
N HIS A 13 -0.50 14.09 5.68
CA HIS A 13 -0.35 14.87 4.46
C HIS A 13 -1.17 14.25 3.31
N PRO A 14 -1.84 15.03 2.44
CA PRO A 14 -2.65 14.49 1.32
C PRO A 14 -1.90 13.49 0.42
N MET A 15 -0.61 13.72 0.20
CA MET A 15 0.26 12.78 -0.54
C MET A 15 0.27 11.36 0.04
N THR A 16 0.09 11.20 1.35
CA THR A 16 0.00 9.89 2.01
C THR A 16 -1.26 9.14 1.59
N LEU A 17 -2.41 9.83 1.52
CA LEU A 17 -3.65 9.23 1.03
C LEU A 17 -3.53 8.81 -0.44
N PHE A 18 -2.92 9.63 -1.29
CA PHE A 18 -2.68 9.26 -2.69
C PHE A 18 -1.82 8.00 -2.83
N LYS A 19 -0.81 7.84 -1.97
CA LYS A 19 0.00 6.61 -1.93
C LYS A 19 -0.83 5.39 -1.50
N TRP A 20 -1.70 5.53 -0.51
CA TRP A 20 -2.57 4.45 -0.09
C TRP A 20 -3.59 4.06 -1.14
N LEU A 21 -4.19 5.04 -1.83
CA LEU A 21 -5.10 4.80 -2.96
C LEU A 21 -4.37 4.05 -4.08
N ARG A 22 -3.17 4.49 -4.46
CA ARG A 22 -2.34 3.80 -5.45
C ARG A 22 -2.02 2.37 -5.04
N GLN A 23 -1.70 2.14 -3.76
CA GLN A 23 -1.41 0.79 -3.27
C GLN A 23 -2.67 -0.09 -3.27
N ALA A 24 -3.85 0.45 -2.97
CA ALA A 24 -5.10 -0.30 -3.07
C ALA A 24 -5.38 -0.73 -4.51
N GLU A 25 -5.17 0.16 -5.49
CA GLU A 25 -5.30 -0.20 -6.91
C GLU A 25 -4.30 -1.28 -7.34
N ILE A 26 -3.09 -1.30 -6.75
CA ILE A 26 -2.10 -2.36 -7.00
C ILE A 26 -2.55 -3.68 -6.36
N ASP A 27 -3.02 -3.63 -5.11
CA ASP A 27 -3.47 -4.82 -4.38
C ASP A 27 -4.71 -5.46 -5.04
N GLU A 28 -5.56 -4.66 -5.68
CA GLU A 28 -6.71 -5.12 -6.48
C GLU A 28 -6.32 -5.58 -7.90
N GLY A 29 -5.05 -5.43 -8.30
CA GLY A 29 -4.57 -5.76 -9.64
C GLY A 29 -4.98 -4.78 -10.74
N ALA A 30 -5.59 -3.64 -10.38
CA ALA A 30 -5.98 -2.58 -11.31
C ALA A 30 -4.78 -1.76 -11.83
N LYS A 31 -3.66 -1.75 -11.10
CA LYS A 31 -2.41 -1.11 -11.50
C LYS A 31 -1.21 -2.05 -11.34
N PRO A 32 -0.20 -1.94 -12.23
CA PRO A 32 1.04 -2.69 -12.08
C PRO A 32 1.82 -2.23 -10.84
N GLY A 33 2.36 -3.19 -10.10
CA GLY A 33 3.17 -2.97 -8.90
C GLY A 33 3.19 -4.23 -8.03
N ALA A 34 4.04 -4.26 -7.02
CA ALA A 34 4.03 -5.35 -6.04
C ALA A 34 2.87 -5.14 -5.06
N SER A 35 1.97 -6.11 -5.03
CA SER A 35 0.92 -6.16 -4.01
C SER A 35 1.53 -6.41 -2.63
N ARG A 36 0.75 -6.08 -1.60
CA ARG A 36 1.11 -6.41 -0.22
C ARG A 36 1.23 -7.92 0.01
N ALA A 37 0.42 -8.73 -0.68
CA ALA A 37 0.45 -10.19 -0.61
C ALA A 37 1.78 -10.74 -1.17
N GLU A 38 2.16 -10.35 -2.39
CA GLU A 38 3.43 -10.76 -3.00
C GLU A 38 4.63 -10.33 -2.13
N SER A 39 4.55 -9.14 -1.53
CA SER A 39 5.57 -8.66 -0.60
C SER A 39 5.67 -9.51 0.67
N ALA A 40 4.55 -10.05 1.18
CA ALA A 40 4.53 -10.93 2.33
C ALA A 40 5.12 -12.31 1.99
N GLU A 41 4.71 -12.90 0.86
CA GLU A 41 5.25 -14.16 0.35
C GLU A 41 6.78 -14.10 0.16
N LEU A 42 7.29 -13.02 -0.43
CA LEU A 42 8.74 -12.80 -0.57
C LEU A 42 9.47 -12.70 0.77
N ARG A 43 8.82 -12.18 1.82
CA ARG A 43 9.39 -12.13 3.17
C ARG A 43 9.42 -13.51 3.81
N GLU A 44 8.34 -14.26 3.69
CA GLU A 44 8.24 -15.63 4.21
C GLU A 44 9.23 -16.56 3.51
N ALA A 45 9.33 -16.49 2.18
CA ALA A 45 10.30 -17.28 1.41
C ALA A 45 11.74 -16.99 1.82
N ARG A 46 12.08 -15.72 2.11
CA ARG A 46 13.41 -15.36 2.62
C ARG A 46 13.66 -15.91 4.02
N THR A 47 12.67 -15.86 4.91
CA THR A 47 12.79 -16.43 6.26
C THR A 47 12.93 -17.95 6.19
N ALA A 48 12.14 -18.63 5.36
CA ALA A 48 12.16 -20.09 5.20
C ALA A 48 13.47 -20.62 4.61
N ARG A 49 14.14 -19.84 3.75
CA ARG A 49 15.46 -20.19 3.19
C ARG A 49 16.60 -20.08 4.21
N ALA A 50 16.41 -19.35 5.31
CA ALA A 50 17.44 -19.05 6.29
C ALA A 50 17.45 -20.02 7.50
N GLY A 51 16.55 -21.00 7.53
CA GLY A 51 16.52 -22.09 8.52
C GLY A 51 16.86 -23.43 7.88
#